data_AF-A0A3N0BQ96-F1
#
_entry.id   AF-A0A3N0BQ96-F1
#
_cell.length_a   1.000
_cell.length_b   1.000
_cell.length_c   1.000
_cell.angle_alpha   90.00
_cell.angle_beta   90.00
_cell.angle_gamma   90.00
#
_symmetry.space_group_name_H-M   'P 1'
#
loop_
_entity.id
_entity.type
_entity.pdbx_description
1 polymer ?
#
loop_
_entity_poly.entity_id
_entity_poly.type
_entity_poly.pdbx_seq_one_letter_code
_entity_poly.pdbx_strand_id
1 'polypeptide(L)' 'MTVKSLQDEDKLPIKQVIDAINKSMDDVLRVVDAMNLGRTEVKPDGVYRTFKNGETIKISSGSFAKKKVTSKKIKLF' A
#
# COMPACT_ATOMS: atom_id res chain seq x y z
N MET A 1 -10.80 7.64 42.30
CA MET A 1 -9.75 7.89 41.28
C MET A 1 -8.73 6.78 41.35
N THR A 2 -8.57 6.02 40.27
CA THR A 2 -7.33 5.27 39.99
C THR A 2 -7.30 5.10 38.49
N VAL A 3 -6.51 5.97 37.86
CA VAL A 3 -6.25 5.98 36.42
C VAL A 3 -5.48 4.70 36.13
N LYS A 4 -6.18 3.68 35.61
CA LYS A 4 -5.51 2.48 35.10
C LYS A 4 -4.59 2.94 33.96
N SER A 5 -3.32 2.62 34.10
CA SER A 5 -2.24 3.00 33.21
C SER A 5 -2.63 2.88 31.73
N LEU A 6 -2.44 3.96 30.97
CA LEU A 6 -2.61 4.02 29.51
C LEU A 6 -1.56 3.19 28.73
N GLN A 7 -0.75 2.37 29.40
CA GLN A 7 0.34 1.60 28.79
C GLN A 7 -0.08 0.26 28.16
N ASP A 8 -1.33 -0.17 28.34
CA ASP A 8 -1.79 -1.47 27.81
C ASP A 8 -2.50 -1.40 26.44
N GLU A 9 -2.84 -0.21 25.93
CA GLU A 9 -3.38 -0.06 24.56
C GLU A 9 -2.28 -0.11 23.48
N ASP A 10 -1.03 0.24 23.79
CA ASP A 10 0.10 0.19 22.85
C ASP A 10 0.55 -1.24 22.46
N LYS A 11 -0.02 -2.27 23.09
CA LYS A 11 0.11 -3.68 22.70
C LYS A 11 -0.99 -4.15 21.76
N LEU A 12 -1.70 -3.23 21.10
CA LEU A 12 -2.65 -3.57 20.05
C LEU A 12 -1.96 -4.43 18.98
N PRO A 13 -2.59 -5.53 18.53
CA PRO A 13 -2.07 -6.45 17.51
C PRO A 13 -2.01 -5.81 16.11
N ILE A 14 -1.93 -4.48 16.01
CA ILE A 14 -1.84 -3.73 14.77
C ILE A 14 -0.63 -4.18 13.94
N LYS A 15 0.47 -4.58 14.59
CA LYS A 15 1.61 -5.20 13.91
C LYS A 15 1.22 -6.53 13.24
N GLN A 16 0.49 -7.39 13.94
CA GLN A 16 0.01 -8.65 13.38
C GLN A 16 -1.01 -8.44 12.26
N VAL A 17 -1.85 -7.40 12.39
CA VAL A 17 -2.78 -6.98 11.33
C VAL A 17 -2.01 -6.48 10.11
N ILE A 18 -0.99 -5.64 10.30
CA ILE A 18 -0.10 -5.17 9.23
C ILE A 18 0.61 -6.36 8.56
N ASP A 19 1.14 -7.30 9.34
CA ASP A 19 1.84 -8.48 8.81
C ASP A 19 0.89 -9.40 8.02
N ALA A 20 -0.35 -9.58 8.48
CA ALA A 20 -1.37 -10.34 7.76
C ALA A 20 -1.82 -9.65 6.46
N ILE A 21 -1.94 -8.32 6.48
CA ILE A 21 -2.23 -7.51 5.28
C ILE A 21 -1.07 -7.63 4.29
N ASN A 22 0.17 -7.50 4.75
CA ASN A 22 1.35 -7.62 3.89
C ASN A 22 1.45 -9.01 3.27
N LYS A 23 1.22 -10.07 4.04
CA LYS A 23 1.24 -11.45 3.53
C LYS A 23 0.16 -11.70 2.48
N SER A 24 -1.06 -11.23 2.73
CA SER A 24 -2.15 -11.37 1.75
C SER A 24 -1.88 -10.56 0.48
N MET A 25 -1.25 -9.38 0.60
CA MET A 25 -0.81 -8.58 -0.54
C MET A 25 0.23 -9.31 -1.39
N ASP A 26 1.23 -9.95 -0.77
CA ASP A 26 2.24 -10.74 -1.48
C ASP A 26 1.61 -11.90 -2.25
N ASP A 27 0.63 -12.58 -1.67
CA ASP A 27 -0.08 -13.67 -2.33
C ASP A 27 -0.92 -13.17 -3.51
N VAL A 28 -1.57 -12.00 -3.39
CA VAL A 28 -2.26 -11.35 -4.51
C VAL A 28 -1.28 -10.99 -5.63
N LEU A 29 -0.13 -10.40 -5.30
CA LEU A 29 0.90 -10.05 -6.28
C LEU A 29 1.45 -11.30 -6.99
N ARG A 30 1.61 -12.42 -6.29
CA ARG A 30 2.00 -13.70 -6.89
C ARG A 30 0.97 -14.21 -7.89
N VAL A 31 -0.32 -14.13 -7.58
CA VAL A 31 -1.39 -14.53 -8.52
C VAL A 31 -1.39 -13.62 -9.75
N VAL A 32 -1.27 -12.31 -9.56
CA VAL A 32 -1.19 -11.32 -10.65
C VAL A 32 0.01 -11.60 -11.58
N ASP A 33 1.17 -11.93 -11.02
CA ASP A 33 2.36 -12.27 -11.78
C ASP A 33 2.22 -13.64 -12.49
N ALA A 34 1.61 -14.64 -11.84
CA ALA A 34 1.35 -15.94 -12.43
C ALA A 34 0.38 -15.87 -13.61
N MET A 35 -0.61 -14.97 -13.53
CA MET A 35 -1.59 -14.71 -14.58
C MET A 35 -1.10 -13.71 -15.64
N ASN A 36 0.14 -13.20 -15.51
CA ASN A 36 0.74 -12.19 -16.39
C ASN A 36 -0.15 -10.95 -16.60
N LEU A 37 -0.89 -10.53 -15.58
CA LEU A 37 -1.82 -9.39 -15.67
C LEU A 37 -1.10 -8.03 -15.65
N GLY A 38 0.17 -8.02 -15.24
CA GLY A 38 1.02 -6.84 -15.14
C GLY A 38 0.67 -5.95 -13.94
N ARG A 39 1.71 -5.37 -13.34
CA ARG A 39 1.60 -4.46 -12.19
C ARG A 39 1.41 -3.04 -12.69
N THR A 40 0.38 -2.36 -12.19
CA THR A 40 0.07 -1.00 -12.61
C THR A 40 0.69 0.01 -11.64
N GLU A 41 1.51 0.92 -12.15
CA GLU A 41 2.16 2.00 -11.41
C GLU A 41 1.71 3.36 -11.95
N VAL A 42 1.33 4.27 -11.06
CA VAL A 42 1.01 5.65 -11.41
C VAL A 42 2.23 6.54 -11.20
N LYS A 43 2.73 7.12 -12.29
CA LYS A 43 3.82 8.09 -12.31
C LYS A 43 3.27 9.49 -12.58
N PRO A 44 4.04 10.56 -12.31
CA PRO A 44 3.54 11.94 -12.47
C PRO A 44 2.99 12.26 -13.87
N ASP A 45 3.50 11.59 -14.89
CA ASP A 45 3.21 11.82 -16.30
C ASP A 45 2.28 10.76 -16.95
N GLY A 46 1.86 9.75 -16.19
CA GLY A 46 1.06 8.67 -16.74
C GLY A 46 0.87 7.44 -15.85
N VAL A 47 0.04 6.53 -16.34
CA VAL A 47 -0.17 5.21 -15.75
C VAL A 47 0.56 4.18 -16.61
N TYR A 48 1.40 3.38 -15.96
CA TYR A 48 2.25 2.38 -16.57
C TYR A 48 1.85 0.99 -16.08
N ARG A 49 1.96 -0.02 -16.92
CA ARG A 49 1.81 -1.42 -16.54
C ARG A 49 3.05 -2.20 -16.92
N THR A 50 3.65 -2.82 -15.92
CA THR A 50 4.86 -3.63 -16.05
C THR A 50 4.51 -5.10 -15.92
N PHE A 51 4.83 -5.88 -16.95
CA PHE A 51 4.56 -7.31 -17.03
C PHE A 51 5.73 -8.12 -16.47
N LYS A 52 5.49 -9.42 -16.23
CA LYS A 52 6.50 -10.31 -15.64
C LYS A 52 7.75 -10.49 -16.52
N ASN A 53 7.60 -10.31 -17.83
CA ASN A 53 8.68 -10.33 -18.83
C ASN A 53 9.56 -9.06 -18.82
N GLY A 54 9.25 -8.06 -17.97
CA GLY A 54 9.95 -6.78 -17.92
C GLY A 54 9.42 -5.73 -18.91
N GLU A 55 8.45 -6.09 -19.76
CA GLU A 55 7.80 -5.15 -20.66
C GLU A 55 7.00 -4.12 -19.86
N THR A 56 7.09 -2.85 -20.24
CA THR A 56 6.33 -1.77 -19.61
C THR A 56 5.55 -1.00 -20.66
N ILE A 57 4.23 -0.98 -20.53
CA ILE A 57 3.31 -0.28 -21.44
C ILE A 57 2.70 0.93 -20.73
N LYS A 58 2.67 2.08 -21.40
CA LYS A 58 1.94 3.25 -20.93
C LYS A 58 0.46 3.10 -21.29
N ILE A 59 -0.39 2.92 -20.29
CA ILE A 59 -1.84 2.72 -20.46
C ILE A 59 -2.56 4.06 -20.60
N SER A 60 -2.08 5.08 -19.89
CA SER A 60 -2.71 6.39 -19.89
C SER A 60 -1.68 7.49 -19.72
N SER A 61 -1.89 8.60 -20.41
CA SER A 61 -1.12 9.83 -20.24
C SER A 61 -1.95 10.81 -19.42
N GLY A 62 -1.30 11.51 -18.49
CA GLY A 62 -1.98 12.48 -17.64
C GLY A 62 -1.04 13.06 -16.59
N SER A 63 -1.44 14.19 -16.00
CA SER A 63 -0.72 14.77 -14.87
C SER A 63 -1.29 14.23 -13.57
N PHE A 64 -0.58 13.28 -12.96
CA PHE A 64 -0.95 12.67 -11.69
C PHE A 64 -0.10 13.27 -10.59
N ALA A 65 -0.45 14.50 -10.17
CA ALA A 65 0.19 15.14 -9.03
C ALA A 65 -0.03 14.29 -7.78
N LYS A 66 1.07 13.77 -7.22
CA LYS A 66 1.03 12.99 -5.98
C LYS A 66 0.51 13.89 -4.86
N LYS A 67 -0.75 13.74 -4.47
CA LYS A 67 -1.34 14.46 -3.32
C LYS A 67 -0.61 14.00 -2.06
N LYS A 68 0.41 14.74 -1.65
CA LYS A 68 1.05 14.58 -0.34
C LYS A 68 0.13 15.20 0.69
N VAL A 69 -0.34 14.42 1.65
CA VAL A 69 -1.03 14.99 2.81
C VAL A 69 0.03 15.71 3.65
N THR A 70 -0.06 17.04 3.73
CA THR A 70 0.96 17.92 4.35
C THR A 70 1.12 17.66 5.85
N SER A 71 0.13 17.03 6.47
CA SER A 71 0.14 16.66 7.88
C SER A 71 -0.32 15.23 8.04
N LYS A 72 0.44 14.42 8.80
CA LYS A 72 -0.02 13.14 9.33
C LYS A 72 -1.17 13.44 10.31
N LYS A 73 -2.39 13.70 9.81
CA LYS A 73 -3.58 13.99 10.62
C LYS A 73 -4.20 12.76 11.27
N ILE A 74 -3.57 11.59 11.14
CA ILE A 74 -3.98 10.43 11.94
C ILE A 74 -3.32 10.63 13.31
N LYS A 75 -4.03 11.30 14.22
CA LYS A 75 -3.80 11.11 15.64
C LYS A 75 -4.25 9.69 15.95
N LEU A 76 -3.30 8.77 16.08
CA LEU A 76 -3.53 7.54 16.83
C LEU A 76 -3.62 8.00 18.29
N PHE A 77 -4.79 7.83 18.88
CA PHE A 77 -5.09 8.19 20.26
C PHE A 77 -4.25 7.34 21.20
#